data_AF-A0A9P6KXA4-F1
#
_entry.id   AF-A0A9P6KXA4-F1
#
_cell.length_a   1.000
_cell.length_b   1.000
_cell.length_c   1.000
_cell.angle_alpha   90.00
_cell.angle_beta   90.00
_cell.angle_gamma   90.00
#
_symmetry.space_group_name_H-M   'P 1'
#
loop_
_entity.id
_entity.type
_entity.pdbx_description
1 polymer ?
#
loop_
_entity_poly.entity_id
_entity_poly.type
_entity_poly.pdbx_seq_one_letter_code
_entity_poly.pdbx_strand_id
1 'polypeptide(L)'
;MLLRTLRATLFPHNGLAPARQPPSEEEAKAIKRRCAATLLGLLPTTVASAFFATKEQVDHLRQVEALLDCLDDTYLNKHLIFAIVELIVLRLVPELGDGGVQALLEGRLG
;
A
#
# COMPACT_ATOMS: atom_id res chain seq x y z
N MET A 1 23.62 16.58 -18.64
CA MET A 1 24.73 15.78 -18.08
C MET A 1 24.30 14.97 -16.86
N LEU A 2 23.67 15.57 -15.85
CA LEU A 2 23.29 14.90 -14.58
C LEU A 2 22.50 13.57 -14.75
N LEU A 3 21.41 13.59 -15.52
CA LEU A 3 20.56 12.39 -15.70
C LEU A 3 21.28 11.22 -16.39
N ARG A 4 22.22 11.52 -17.30
CA ARG A 4 23.06 10.51 -17.97
C ARG A 4 24.03 9.86 -16.97
N THR A 5 24.64 10.67 -16.11
CA THR A 5 25.53 10.19 -15.04
C THR A 5 24.75 9.35 -14.03
N LEU A 6 23.63 9.85 -13.51
CA LEU A 6 22.75 9.13 -12.58
C LEU A 6 22.29 7.77 -13.13
N ARG A 7 21.86 7.74 -14.40
CA ARG A 7 21.48 6.48 -15.05
C ARG A 7 22.66 5.51 -15.13
N ALA A 8 23.84 5.99 -15.56
CA ALA A 8 25.02 5.13 -15.70
C ALA A 8 25.53 4.59 -14.36
N THR A 9 25.36 5.35 -13.26
CA THR A 9 25.74 4.91 -11.91
C THR A 9 24.71 3.97 -11.28
N LEU A 10 23.42 4.22 -11.47
CA LEU A 10 22.35 3.42 -10.87
C LEU A 10 22.06 2.14 -11.66
N PHE A 11 22.27 2.17 -12.98
CA PHE A 11 22.04 1.06 -13.91
C PHE A 11 23.27 0.83 -14.79
N PRO A 12 24.35 0.20 -14.25
CA PRO A 12 25.51 -0.20 -15.05
C PRO A 12 25.05 -1.00 -16.27
N HIS A 13 25.55 -0.63 -17.46
CA HIS A 13 25.17 -1.23 -18.74
C HIS A 13 23.67 -1.15 -19.09
N ASN A 14 22.90 -0.27 -18.43
CA ASN A 14 21.45 -0.16 -18.61
C ASN A 14 20.71 -1.49 -18.38
N GLY A 15 21.30 -2.37 -17.56
CA GLY A 15 20.74 -3.67 -17.21
C GLY A 15 19.55 -3.51 -16.26
N LEU A 16 18.55 -4.39 -16.43
CA LEU A 16 17.48 -4.53 -15.45
C LEU A 16 18.07 -5.08 -14.15
N ALA A 17 17.51 -4.65 -13.02
CA ALA A 17 17.82 -5.28 -11.74
C ALA A 17 17.49 -6.78 -11.82
N PRO A 18 18.23 -7.64 -11.09
CA PRO A 18 17.90 -9.05 -11.01
C PRO A 18 16.44 -9.22 -10.57
N ALA A 19 15.80 -10.30 -11.05
CA ALA A 19 14.44 -10.62 -10.64
C ALA A 19 14.37 -10.69 -9.11
N ARG A 20 13.34 -10.06 -8.54
CA ARG A 20 13.11 -10.10 -7.10
C ARG A 20 12.91 -11.55 -6.69
N GLN A 21 13.72 -12.03 -5.75
CA GLN A 21 13.53 -13.35 -5.18
C GLN A 21 12.38 -13.26 -4.15
N PRO A 22 11.35 -14.11 -4.27
CA PRO A 22 10.31 -14.16 -3.25
C PRO A 22 10.92 -14.68 -1.94
N PRO A 23 10.46 -14.18 -0.78
CA PRO A 23 10.86 -14.73 0.50
C PRO A 23 10.41 -16.20 0.60
N SER A 24 11.14 -16.99 1.40
CA SER A 24 10.66 -18.30 1.83
C SER A 24 9.40 -18.18 2.69
N GLU A 25 8.64 -19.27 2.86
CA GLU A 25 7.41 -19.27 3.67
C GLU A 25 7.66 -18.81 5.12
N GLU A 26 8.75 -19.29 5.73
CA GLU A 26 9.15 -18.90 7.09
C GLU A 26 9.55 -17.42 7.17
N GLU A 27 10.28 -16.91 6.16
CA GLU A 27 10.61 -15.50 6.07
C GLU A 27 9.38 -14.63 5.86
N ALA A 28 8.44 -15.06 5.01
CA ALA A 28 7.19 -14.35 4.77
C ALA A 28 6.37 -14.24 6.07
N LYS A 29 6.25 -15.33 6.82
CA LYS A 29 5.60 -15.35 8.14
C LYS A 29 6.30 -14.43 9.14
N ALA A 30 7.63 -14.44 9.18
CA ALA A 30 8.40 -13.55 10.04
C ALA A 30 8.23 -12.07 9.66
N ILE A 31 8.21 -11.76 8.36
CA ILE A 31 7.95 -10.43 7.83
C ILE A 31 6.54 -9.97 8.23
N LYS A 32 5.53 -10.83 8.06
CA LYS A 32 4.14 -10.55 8.41
C LYS A 32 3.99 -10.25 9.89
N ARG A 33 4.55 -11.09 10.76
CA ARG A 33 4.53 -10.89 12.22
C ARG A 33 5.21 -9.60 12.65
N ARG A 34 6.37 -9.29 12.04
CA ARG A 34 7.07 -8.02 12.29
C ARG A 34 6.26 -6.82 11.81
N CYS A 35 5.61 -6.92 10.65
CA CYS A 35 4.72 -5.87 10.16
C CYS A 35 3.55 -5.64 11.13
N ALA A 36 2.91 -6.71 11.57
CA ALA A 36 1.80 -6.64 12.51
C ALA A 36 2.20 -5.97 13.84
N ALA A 37 3.35 -6.35 14.39
CA ALA A 37 3.88 -5.74 15.61
C ALA A 37 4.18 -4.23 15.43
N THR A 38 4.79 -3.86 14.30
CA THR A 38 5.07 -2.45 13.98
C THR A 38 3.78 -1.64 13.85
N LEU A 39 2.78 -2.15 13.12
CA LEU A 39 1.49 -1.47 12.95
C LEU A 39 0.76 -1.31 14.28
N LEU A 40 0.72 -2.37 15.09
CA LEU A 40 0.11 -2.32 16.41
C LEU A 40 0.82 -1.30 17.33
N GLY A 41 2.14 -1.20 17.22
CA GLY A 41 2.95 -0.23 17.97
C GLY A 41 2.69 1.24 17.63
N LEU A 42 1.99 1.54 16.53
CA LEU A 42 1.55 2.91 16.20
C LEU A 42 0.30 3.33 17.00
N LEU A 43 -0.43 2.37 17.56
CA LEU A 43 -1.68 2.62 18.27
C LEU A 43 -1.44 2.70 19.79
N PRO A 44 -2.02 3.70 20.49
CA PRO A 44 -2.10 3.65 21.94
C PRO A 44 -2.86 2.40 22.40
N THR A 45 -2.47 1.82 23.54
CA THR A 45 -3.05 0.57 24.05
C THR A 45 -4.57 0.61 24.20
N THR A 46 -5.12 1.74 24.67
CA THR A 46 -6.57 1.94 24.80
C THR A 46 -7.27 1.89 23.44
N VAL A 47 -6.66 2.45 22.39
CA VAL A 47 -7.22 2.44 21.03
C VAL A 47 -7.20 1.02 20.48
N ALA A 48 -6.08 0.31 20.62
CA ALA A 48 -5.98 -1.09 20.22
C ALA A 48 -7.01 -1.96 20.95
N SER A 49 -7.16 -1.79 22.26
CA SER A 49 -8.12 -2.56 23.04
C SER A 49 -9.58 -2.29 22.65
N ALA A 50 -9.92 -1.05 22.36
CA ALA A 50 -11.25 -0.69 21.89
C ALA A 50 -11.52 -1.26 20.48
N PHE A 51 -10.58 -1.12 19.55
CA PHE A 51 -10.72 -1.57 18.17
C PHE A 51 -10.83 -3.10 18.05
N PHE A 52 -9.95 -3.82 18.74
CA PHE A 52 -9.92 -5.29 18.70
C PHE A 52 -10.85 -5.94 19.75
N ALA A 53 -11.61 -5.14 20.49
CA ALA A 53 -12.56 -5.57 21.53
C ALA A 53 -11.96 -6.54 22.57
N THR A 54 -10.66 -6.42 22.86
CA THR A 54 -9.93 -7.27 23.80
C THR A 54 -8.82 -6.49 24.51
N LYS A 55 -8.45 -6.87 25.73
CA LYS A 55 -7.32 -6.26 26.45
C LYS A 55 -6.01 -7.02 26.22
N GLU A 56 -6.08 -8.22 25.65
CA GLU A 56 -4.93 -9.10 25.47
C GLU A 56 -4.09 -8.70 24.26
N GLN A 57 -2.83 -8.34 24.51
CA GLN A 57 -1.90 -7.90 23.45
C GLN A 57 -1.61 -9.02 22.42
N VAL A 58 -1.63 -10.27 22.87
CA VAL A 58 -1.43 -11.44 21.99
C VAL A 58 -2.57 -11.54 20.98
N ASP A 59 -3.80 -11.28 21.40
CA ASP A 59 -4.95 -11.26 20.50
C ASP A 59 -4.93 -10.08 19.55
N HIS A 60 -4.45 -8.90 19.98
CA HIS A 60 -4.24 -7.76 19.07
C HIS A 60 -3.30 -8.14 17.93
N LEU A 61 -2.14 -8.73 18.26
CA LEU A 61 -1.15 -9.10 17.26
C LEU A 61 -1.73 -10.12 16.26
N ARG A 62 -2.41 -11.14 16.77
CA ARG A 62 -3.07 -12.16 15.93
C ARG A 62 -4.14 -11.55 15.01
N GLN A 63 -4.93 -10.60 15.51
CA GLN A 63 -5.95 -9.93 14.70
C GLN A 63 -5.32 -9.04 13.62
N VAL A 64 -4.23 -8.34 13.93
CA VAL A 64 -3.48 -7.57 12.90
C VAL A 64 -2.87 -8.51 11.86
N GLU A 65 -2.30 -9.65 12.27
CA GLU A 65 -1.85 -10.67 11.31
C GLU A 65 -3.00 -11.15 10.42
N ALA A 66 -4.20 -11.40 10.97
CA ALA A 66 -5.37 -11.78 10.20
C ALA A 66 -5.81 -10.71 9.19
N LEU A 67 -5.71 -9.42 9.55
CA LEU A 67 -5.99 -8.32 8.62
C LEU A 67 -4.96 -8.27 7.48
N LEU A 68 -3.70 -8.60 7.76
CA LEU A 68 -2.64 -8.64 6.76
C LEU A 68 -2.82 -9.79 5.75
N ASP A 69 -3.58 -10.85 6.07
CA ASP A 69 -3.89 -11.94 5.12
C ASP A 69 -4.60 -11.43 3.86
N CYS A 70 -5.35 -10.32 3.95
CA CYS A 70 -5.97 -9.71 2.78
C CYS A 70 -4.95 -9.26 1.71
N LEU A 71 -3.70 -9.00 2.10
CA LEU A 71 -2.63 -8.59 1.19
C LEU A 71 -1.99 -9.78 0.45
N ASP A 72 -2.30 -11.02 0.82
CA ASP A 72 -1.88 -12.19 0.06
C ASP A 72 -2.83 -12.48 -1.13
N ASP A 73 -3.98 -11.82 -1.18
CA ASP A 73 -4.96 -11.97 -2.26
C ASP A 73 -4.67 -11.03 -3.45
N THR A 74 -4.44 -11.62 -4.63
CA THR A 74 -4.11 -10.86 -5.84
C THR A 74 -5.26 -9.97 -6.35
N TYR A 75 -6.50 -10.40 -6.18
CA TYR A 75 -7.68 -9.63 -6.59
C TYR A 75 -7.88 -8.41 -5.69
N LEU A 76 -7.75 -8.57 -4.37
CA LEU A 76 -7.80 -7.46 -3.42
C LEU A 76 -6.68 -6.45 -3.70
N ASN A 77 -5.46 -6.94 -3.94
CA ASN A 77 -4.32 -6.08 -4.27
C ASN A 77 -4.56 -5.26 -5.55
N LYS A 78 -5.18 -5.85 -6.57
CA LYS A 78 -5.53 -5.10 -7.78
C LYS A 78 -6.43 -3.91 -7.44
N HIS A 79 -7.53 -4.14 -6.72
CA HIS A 79 -8.46 -3.08 -6.32
C HIS A 79 -7.81 -2.03 -5.42
N LEU A 80 -6.93 -2.45 -4.50
CA LEU A 80 -6.17 -1.54 -3.66
C LEU A 80 -5.33 -0.56 -4.51
N ILE A 81 -4.63 -1.06 -5.53
CA ILE A 81 -3.84 -0.20 -6.42
C ILE A 81 -4.75 0.76 -7.19
N PHE A 82 -5.89 0.29 -7.72
CA PHE A 82 -6.84 1.19 -8.39
C PHE A 82 -7.38 2.27 -7.45
N ALA A 83 -7.73 1.91 -6.21
CA ALA A 83 -8.19 2.87 -5.20
C ALA A 83 -7.11 3.90 -4.82
N ILE A 84 -5.85 3.48 -4.70
CA ILE A 84 -4.72 4.40 -4.45
C ILE A 84 -4.55 5.37 -5.63
N VAL A 85 -4.57 4.86 -6.86
CA VAL A 85 -4.44 5.69 -8.07
C VAL A 85 -5.61 6.66 -8.17
N GLU A 86 -6.83 6.21 -7.94
CA GLU A 86 -8.02 7.05 -7.89
C GLU A 86 -7.90 8.14 -6.84
N LEU A 87 -7.47 7.80 -5.62
CA LEU A 87 -7.27 8.78 -4.54
C LEU A 87 -6.20 9.83 -4.91
N ILE A 88 -5.12 9.42 -5.58
CA ILE A 88 -4.10 10.36 -6.07
C ILE A 88 -4.70 11.29 -7.14
N VAL A 89 -5.46 10.73 -8.09
CA VAL A 89 -6.11 11.52 -9.14
C VAL A 89 -7.08 12.54 -8.54
N LEU A 90 -7.94 12.13 -7.61
CA LEU A 90 -8.88 13.02 -6.93
C LEU A 90 -8.18 14.06 -6.05
N ARG A 91 -7.00 13.75 -5.50
CA ARG A 91 -6.17 14.72 -4.78
C ARG A 91 -5.52 15.76 -5.70
N LEU A 92 -5.22 15.40 -6.95
CA LEU A 92 -4.57 16.29 -7.92
C LEU A 92 -5.57 17.09 -8.76
N VAL A 93 -6.72 16.50 -9.07
CA VAL A 93 -7.77 17.05 -9.93
C VAL A 93 -9.12 16.82 -9.22
N PRO A 94 -9.41 17.59 -8.16
CA PRO A 94 -10.60 17.39 -7.33
C PRO A 94 -11.90 17.56 -8.10
N GLU A 95 -11.89 18.29 -9.23
CA GLU A 95 -13.06 18.50 -10.09
C GLU A 95 -13.64 17.18 -10.63
N LEU A 96 -12.79 16.15 -10.79
CA LEU A 96 -13.21 14.81 -11.21
C LEU A 96 -14.04 14.06 -10.15
N GLY A 97 -14.01 14.52 -8.89
CA GLY A 97 -14.84 13.98 -7.83
C GLY A 97 -16.29 14.48 -7.86
N ASP A 98 -16.50 15.69 -8.38
CA ASP A 98 -17.82 16.34 -8.43
C ASP A 98 -18.61 15.94 -9.69
N GLY A 99 -17.91 15.54 -10.76
CA GLY A 99 -18.51 15.04 -12.00
C GLY A 99 -17.51 14.20 -12.81
N GLY A 100 -18.01 13.18 -13.50
CA GLY A 100 -17.17 12.34 -14.35
C GLY A 100 -16.50 13.14 -15.48
N VAL A 101 -15.39 12.62 -16.03
CA VAL A 101 -14.59 13.27 -17.08
C VAL A 101 -15.46 13.84 -18.22
N GLN A 102 -16.50 13.10 -18.64
CA GLN A 102 -17.42 13.54 -19.70
C GLN A 102 -18.25 14.77 -19.31
N ALA A 103 -18.81 14.81 -18.10
CA ALA A 103 -19.59 15.95 -17.63
C ALA A 103 -18.75 17.23 -17.52
N LEU A 104 -17.48 17.11 -17.10
CA LEU A 104 -16.56 18.25 -17.05
C LEU A 104 -16.14 18.74 -18.43
N LEU A 105 -15.99 17.83 -19.41
CA LEU A 105 -15.66 18.19 -20.79
C LEU A 105 -16.82 18.93 -21.47
N GLU A 106 -18.05 18.45 -21.27
CA GLU A 106 -19.26 19.07 -21.83
C GLU A 106 -19.47 20.49 -21.27
N GLY A 107 -19.25 20.70 -19.97
CA GLY A 107 -19.34 22.03 -19.36
C GLY A 107 -18.28 23.04 -19.84
N ARG A 108 -17.21 22.59 -20.50
CA ARG A 108 -16.14 23.45 -21.04
C ARG A 108 -16.23 23.69 -22.56
N LEU A 109 -17.02 22.88 -23.26
CA LEU A 109 -17.26 22.97 -24.70
C LEU A 109 -18.56 23.71 -25.05
N GLY A 110 -19.29 24.19 -24.03
CA GLY A 110 -20.43 25.11 -24.16
C GLY A 110 -20.00 26.56 -24.29
#